data_AF-A0A9D8YF81-F1
#
_entry.id   AF-A0A9D8YF81-F1
#
_cell.length_a   1.000
_cell.length_b   1.000
_cell.length_c   1.000
_cell.angle_alpha   90.00
_cell.angle_beta   90.00
_cell.angle_gamma   90.00
#
_symmetry.space_group_name_H-M   'P 1'
#
loop_
_entity.id
_entity.type
_entity.pdbx_description
1 polymer ?
#
loop_
_entity_poly.entity_id
_entity_poly.type
_entity_poly.pdbx_seq_one_letter_code
_entity_poly.pdbx_strand_id
1 'polypeptide(L)' 'MAFGLGRLRLSPAAFWAMTPRELAAAMSAFALPISAPERSALAELMNRFPDRKAD' A
#
# COMPACT_ATOMS: atom_id res chain seq x y z
N MET A 1 -4.95 5.48 -0.89
CA MET A 1 -6.10 5.78 -1.78
C MET A 1 -5.91 7.03 -2.63
N ALA A 2 -5.54 8.18 -2.05
CA ALA A 2 -5.36 9.43 -2.80
C ALA A 2 -4.39 9.33 -3.99
N PHE A 3 -3.31 8.56 -3.88
CA PHE A 3 -2.39 8.34 -5.00
C PHE A 3 -3.05 7.60 -6.18
N GLY A 4 -3.65 6.43 -5.96
CA GLY A 4 -4.28 5.64 -7.03
C GLY A 4 -5.51 6.30 -7.65
N LEU A 5 -6.47 6.73 -6.83
CA LEU A 5 -7.75 7.28 -7.31
C LEU A 5 -7.66 8.78 -7.66
N GLY A 6 -6.76 9.52 -7.02
CA GLY A 6 -6.59 10.96 -7.26
C GLY A 6 -5.45 11.29 -8.20
N ARG A 7 -4.23 10.83 -7.90
CA ARG A 7 -3.02 11.18 -8.67
C ARG A 7 -2.93 10.44 -10.00
N LEU A 8 -3.17 9.12 -10.01
CA LEU A 8 -3.22 8.31 -11.23
C LEU A 8 -4.58 8.37 -11.93
N ARG A 9 -5.62 8.89 -11.25
CA ARG A 9 -7.00 9.00 -11.75
C ARG A 9 -7.58 7.67 -12.27
N LEU A 10 -7.17 6.56 -11.67
CA LEU A 10 -7.70 5.25 -12.01
C LEU A 10 -9.16 5.14 -11.56
N SER A 11 -9.98 4.45 -12.34
CA SER A 11 -11.30 4.03 -11.85
C SER A 11 -11.11 3.11 -10.63
N PRO A 12 -12.05 3.07 -9.69
CA PRO A 12 -11.96 2.18 -8.53
C PRO A 12 -11.72 0.72 -8.93
N ALA A 13 -12.41 0.24 -9.96
CA ALA A 13 -12.24 -1.13 -10.46
C ALA A 13 -10.81 -1.38 -10.98
N ALA A 14 -10.26 -0.45 -11.78
CA ALA A 14 -8.90 -0.59 -12.30
C ALA A 14 -7.86 -0.54 -11.16
N PHE A 15 -8.02 0.37 -10.20
CA PHE A 15 -7.13 0.47 -9.05
C PHE A 15 -7.13 -0.80 -8.20
N TRP A 16 -8.30 -1.38 -7.92
CA TRP A 16 -8.41 -2.60 -7.12
C TRP A 16 -8.00 -3.87 -7.86
N ALA A 17 -7.98 -3.85 -9.20
CA ALA A 17 -7.46 -4.95 -10.01
C ALA A 17 -5.93 -4.99 -10.10
N MET A 18 -5.24 -3.90 -9.76
CA MET A 18 -3.78 -3.83 -9.82
C MET A 18 -3.11 -4.69 -8.74
N THR A 19 -1.98 -5.27 -9.10
CA THR A 19 -1.10 -5.93 -8.14
C THR A 19 -0.28 -4.91 -7.35
N PRO A 20 0.20 -5.26 -6.14
CA PRO A 20 1.12 -4.40 -5.39
C PRO A 20 2.41 -4.05 -6.15
N ARG A 21 2.89 -4.92 -7.04
CA ARG A 21 4.08 -4.66 -7.86
C ARG A 21 3.83 -3.59 -8.92
N GLU A 22 2.69 -3.63 -9.60
CA GLU A 22 2.29 -2.60 -10.56
C GLU A 22 2.06 -1.27 -9.87
N LEU A 23 1.47 -1.28 -8.67
CA LEU A 23 1.33 -0.06 -7.87
C LEU A 23 2.70 0.51 -7.48
N ALA A 24 3.64 -0.32 -7.04
CA ALA A 24 5.00 0.11 -6.71
C ALA A 24 5.72 0.71 -7.93
N ALA A 25 5.58 0.10 -9.11
CA ALA A 25 6.11 0.63 -10.37
C ALA A 25 5.46 1.98 -10.75
N ALA A 26 4.14 2.13 -10.57
CA ALA A 26 3.47 3.40 -10.82
C ALA A 26 3.92 4.49 -9.82
N MET A 27 4.29 4.12 -8.59
CA MET A 27 4.78 5.04 -7.56
C MET A 27 6.24 5.44 -7.75
N SER A 28 7.08 4.61 -8.38
CA SER A 28 8.52 4.87 -8.50
C SER A 28 8.85 6.15 -9.27
N ALA A 29 7.95 6.64 -10.11
CA ALA A 29 8.09 7.91 -10.81
C ALA A 29 7.84 9.14 -9.92
N PHE A 30 7.28 8.96 -8.72
CA PHE A 30 6.82 10.05 -7.84
C PHE A 30 7.42 10.02 -6.44
N ALA A 31 7.99 8.89 -6.02
CA ALA A 31 8.50 8.68 -4.67
C ALA A 31 10.00 8.48 -4.68
N LEU A 32 10.66 9.00 -3.64
CA LEU A 32 12.03 8.60 -3.34
C LEU A 32 12.07 7.11 -3.00
N PRO A 33 13.17 6.39 -3.30
CA PRO A 33 13.31 5.00 -2.88
C PRO A 33 13.15 4.90 -1.37
N ILE A 34 12.13 4.18 -0.92
CA ILE A 34 11.89 3.87 0.49
C ILE A 34 12.20 2.41 0.72
N SER A 35 13.02 2.13 1.73
CA SER A 35 13.28 0.76 2.17
C SER A 35 12.01 0.13 2.71
N ALA A 36 11.83 -1.17 2.45
CA ALA A 36 10.80 -1.95 3.08
C ALA A 36 10.97 -1.90 4.62
N PRO A 37 9.87 -1.91 5.41
CA PRO A 37 9.97 -1.93 6.85
C PRO A 37 10.66 -3.20 7.33
N GLU A 38 11.35 -3.10 8.47
CA GLU A 38 11.90 -4.28 9.13
C GLU A 38 10.77 -5.22 9.59
N ARG A 39 11.10 -6.51 9.72
CA ARG A 39 10.13 -7.54 10.15
C ARG A 39 9.55 -7.23 11.54
N SER A 40 10.37 -6.68 12.44
CA SER A 40 9.96 -6.22 13.78
C SER A 40 8.90 -5.13 13.69
N ALA A 41 9.16 -4.08 12.91
CA ALA A 41 8.21 -2.97 12.71
C ALA A 41 6.89 -3.45 12.08
N LEU A 42 6.94 -4.39 11.13
CA LEU A 42 5.73 -4.99 10.58
C LEU A 42 4.93 -5.76 11.65
N ALA A 43 5.60 -6.55 12.49
CA ALA A 43 4.94 -7.30 13.56
C ALA A 43 4.28 -6.37 14.59
N GLU A 44 4.92 -5.26 14.94
CA GLU A 44 4.35 -4.23 15.81
C GLU A 44 3.09 -3.61 15.22
N LEU A 45 3.09 -3.31 13.91
CA LEU A 45 1.93 -2.78 13.21
C LEU A 45 0.77 -3.78 13.20
N MET A 46 1.04 -5.06 12.94
CA MET A 46 0.01 -6.11 12.97
C MET A 46 -0.62 -6.29 14.35
N ASN A 47 0.18 -6.16 15.42
CA ASN A 47 -0.34 -6.22 16.79
C ASN A 47 -1.20 -4.99 17.13
N ARG A 48 -0.79 -3.80 16.66
CA ARG A 48 -1.52 -2.54 16.89
C ARG A 48 -2.81 -2.43 16.09
N PHE A 49 -2.84 -3.01 14.89
CA PHE A 49 -3.96 -2.96 13.96
C PHE A 49 -4.34 -4.37 13.50
N PRO A 50 -4.95 -5.18 14.38
CA PRO A 50 -5.30 -6.55 14.04
C PRO A 50 -6.45 -6.60 13.01
N ASP A 51 -6.32 -7.46 12.01
CA ASP A 51 -7.35 -7.64 10.96
C ASP A 51 -8.65 -8.26 11.50
N ARG A 52 -8.54 -8.98 12.61
CA ARG A 52 -9.67 -9.60 13.33
C ARG A 52 -9.82 -8.90 14.67
N LYS A 53 -11.06 -8.64 15.08
CA LYS A 53 -11.32 -8.27 16.47
C LYS A 53 -10.88 -9.43 17.36
N ALA A 54 -10.22 -9.11 18.48
CA ALA A 54 -10.15 -10.05 19.58
C ALA A 54 -11.58 -10.27 20.07
N ASP A 55 -12.01 -11.53 20.16
CA ASP A 55 -13.28 -11.90 20.76
C ASP A 55 -13.37 -11.43 22.22
#